data_AF-A0A2V7U193-F1
#
_entry.id   AF-A0A2V7U193-F1
#
_cell.length_a   1.000
_cell.length_b   1.000
_cell.length_c   1.000
_cell.angle_alpha   90.00
_cell.angle_beta   90.00
_cell.angle_gamma   90.00
#
_symmetry.space_group_name_H-M   'P 1'
#
loop_
_entity.id
_entity.type
_entity.pdbx_description
1 polymer ?
#
loop_
_entity_poly.entity_id
_entity_poly.type
_entity_poly.pdbx_seq_one_letter_code
_entity_poly.pdbx_strand_id
1 'polypeptide(L)'
;MPLTRYGYRNAISGFFEFPTDNARRILPAGIEPVELHHGTSIFSMTVFDFTESEVGAYGEAVMSVIVVPLVKPAERLPKSAFYPYLVATTTKAARDHAITCRTGWRTSTSASSPRGAG
;
A
#
# COMPACT_ATOMS: atom_id res chain seq x y z
N MET A 1 14.74 -18.63 4.91
CA MET A 1 13.39 -18.44 4.37
C MET A 1 13.49 -18.45 2.86
N PRO A 2 12.74 -19.29 2.13
CA PRO A 2 12.76 -19.22 0.67
C PRO A 2 12.20 -17.85 0.27
N LEU A 3 12.96 -17.08 -0.54
CA LEU A 3 12.45 -15.84 -1.09
C LEU A 3 11.35 -16.18 -2.09
N THR A 4 10.11 -15.79 -1.80
CA THR A 4 9.04 -15.80 -2.81
C THR A 4 9.45 -14.82 -3.91
N ARG A 5 9.77 -15.36 -5.08
CA ARG A 5 10.18 -14.58 -6.24
C ARG A 5 8.95 -14.25 -7.06
N TYR A 6 8.64 -12.96 -7.16
CA TYR A 6 7.65 -12.44 -8.08
C TYR A 6 8.36 -11.95 -9.34
N GLY A 7 8.10 -12.62 -10.47
CA GLY A 7 8.57 -12.19 -11.79
C GLY A 7 7.49 -11.34 -12.44
N TYR A 8 7.88 -10.20 -13.01
CA TYR A 8 6.99 -9.35 -13.79
C TYR A 8 7.66 -8.95 -15.09
N ARG A 9 6.86 -8.88 -16.16
CA ARG A 9 7.33 -8.38 -17.46
C ARG A 9 7.40 -6.86 -17.45
N ASN A 10 6.36 -6.23 -16.94
CA ASN A 10 6.22 -4.77 -16.89
C ASN A 10 5.83 -4.33 -15.48
N ALA A 11 6.44 -3.25 -15.03
CA ALA A 11 6.03 -2.50 -13.85
C ALA A 11 6.01 -1.02 -14.23
N ILE A 12 4.81 -0.45 -14.30
CA ILE A 12 4.59 0.94 -14.69
C ILE A 12 3.99 1.66 -13.50
N SER A 13 4.64 2.73 -13.05
CA SER A 13 4.12 3.58 -11.97
C SER A 13 3.91 5.00 -12.47
N GLY A 14 2.75 5.56 -12.15
CA GLY A 14 2.38 6.94 -12.40
C GLY A 14 2.08 7.66 -11.09
N PHE A 15 2.54 8.89 -10.97
CA PHE A 15 2.22 9.79 -9.88
C PHE A 15 1.37 10.93 -10.43
N PHE A 16 0.26 11.20 -9.75
CA PHE A 16 -0.72 12.19 -10.13
C PHE A 16 -0.96 13.13 -8.96
N GLU A 17 -0.99 14.41 -9.24
CA GLU A 17 -1.48 15.40 -8.29
C GLU A 17 -3.00 15.30 -8.18
N PHE A 18 -3.52 15.35 -6.95
CA PHE A 18 -4.97 15.35 -6.72
C PHE A 18 -5.32 16.17 -5.47
N PRO A 19 -6.57 16.67 -5.36
CA PRO A 19 -6.97 17.49 -4.21
C PRO A 19 -6.81 16.76 -2.87
N THR A 20 -6.20 17.40 -1.89
CA THR A 20 -5.97 16.80 -0.56
C THR A 20 -7.28 16.43 0.14
N ASP A 21 -8.38 17.15 -0.12
CA ASP A 21 -9.68 16.80 0.44
C ASP A 21 -10.17 15.42 -0.02
N ASN A 22 -9.85 15.04 -1.27
CA ASN A 22 -10.14 13.69 -1.75
C ASN A 22 -9.24 12.66 -1.06
N ALA A 23 -7.99 13.01 -0.79
CA ALA A 23 -7.07 12.15 -0.04
C ALA A 23 -7.61 11.85 1.35
N ARG A 24 -8.04 12.89 2.08
CA ARG A 24 -8.61 12.77 3.43
C ARG A 24 -9.89 11.95 3.48
N ARG A 25 -10.70 11.95 2.42
CA ARG A 25 -11.90 11.09 2.31
C ARG A 25 -11.57 9.62 2.11
N ILE A 26 -10.43 9.32 1.47
CA ILE A 26 -9.96 7.96 1.18
C ILE A 26 -9.25 7.35 2.40
N LEU A 27 -8.50 8.18 3.12
CA LEU A 27 -7.68 7.76 4.24
C LEU A 27 -8.52 7.52 5.51
N PRO A 28 -8.18 6.50 6.31
CA PRO A 28 -8.80 6.29 7.60
C PRO A 28 -8.37 7.40 8.58
N ALA A 29 -9.20 7.65 9.59
CA ALA A 29 -8.92 8.66 10.62
C ALA A 29 -7.55 8.41 11.29
N GLY A 30 -6.72 9.46 11.37
CA GLY A 30 -5.40 9.41 11.97
C GLY A 30 -4.24 9.17 10.99
N ILE A 31 -4.50 9.05 9.68
CA ILE A 31 -3.46 9.03 8.65
C ILE A 31 -3.55 10.31 7.83
N GLU A 32 -2.48 11.08 7.79
CA GLU A 32 -2.39 12.30 6.98
C GLU A 32 -1.72 12.03 5.62
N PRO A 33 -2.27 12.58 4.52
CA PRO A 33 -1.62 12.53 3.22
C PRO A 33 -0.39 13.46 3.20
N VAL A 34 0.57 13.16 2.33
CA VAL A 34 1.67 14.10 2.05
C VAL A 34 1.16 15.18 1.09
N GLU A 35 1.15 16.43 1.55
CA GLU A 35 0.88 17.61 0.73
C GLU A 35 2.19 18.11 0.09
N LEU A 36 2.25 18.15 -1.25
CA LEU A 36 3.36 18.77 -2.00
C LEU A 36 3.24 20.29 -2.01
N HIS A 37 2.00 20.75 -2.22
CA HIS A 37 1.58 22.14 -2.23
C HIS A 37 0.28 22.24 -1.45
N HIS A 38 -0.05 23.44 -0.97
CA HIS A 38 -1.27 23.66 -0.20
C HIS A 38 -2.50 23.15 -0.95
N GLY A 39 -3.17 22.14 -0.40
CA GLY A 39 -4.38 21.55 -0.99
C GLY A 39 -4.15 20.51 -2.08
N THR A 40 -2.90 20.16 -2.40
CA THR A 40 -2.55 19.14 -3.39
C THR A 40 -1.72 18.01 -2.76
N SER A 41 -2.23 16.78 -2.90
CA SER A 41 -1.58 15.55 -2.48
C SER A 41 -1.14 14.71 -3.69
N ILE A 42 -0.38 13.64 -3.45
CA ILE A 42 0.04 12.70 -4.50
C ILE A 42 -0.78 11.41 -4.44
N PHE A 43 -1.39 11.06 -5.56
CA PHE A 43 -1.95 9.76 -5.85
C PHE A 43 -0.99 8.95 -6.72
N SER A 44 -0.70 7.73 -6.33
CA SER A 44 0.15 6.81 -7.09
C SER A 44 -0.68 5.67 -7.62
N MET A 45 -0.50 5.35 -8.90
CA MET A 45 -1.03 4.15 -9.51
C MET A 45 0.13 3.32 -10.05
N THR A 46 0.25 2.09 -9.58
CA THR A 46 1.28 1.16 -10.04
C THR A 46 0.62 -0.06 -10.64
N VAL A 47 0.96 -0.36 -11.89
CA VAL A 47 0.45 -1.50 -12.64
C VAL A 47 1.59 -2.50 -12.85
N PHE A 48 1.35 -3.73 -12.45
CA PHE A 48 2.24 -4.86 -12.60
C PHE A 48 1.63 -5.88 -13.56
N ASP A 49 2.47 -6.40 -14.44
CA ASP A 49 2.17 -7.57 -15.28
C ASP A 49 3.02 -8.73 -14.78
N PHE A 50 2.50 -9.49 -13.81
CA PHE A 50 3.19 -10.61 -13.19
C PHE A 50 3.19 -11.82 -14.13
N THR A 51 4.38 -12.35 -14.39
CA THR A 51 4.59 -13.56 -15.19
C THR A 51 4.88 -14.77 -14.31
N GLU A 52 5.44 -14.55 -13.11
CA GLU A 52 5.72 -15.59 -12.11
C GLU A 52 5.20 -15.14 -10.76
N SER A 53 4.25 -15.89 -10.20
CA SER A 53 3.71 -15.66 -8.85
C SER A 53 3.15 -16.96 -8.26
N GLU A 54 2.86 -16.97 -6.96
CA GLU A 54 2.23 -18.11 -6.27
C GLU A 54 0.85 -18.48 -6.84
N VAL A 55 0.19 -17.55 -7.53
CA VAL A 55 -1.15 -17.72 -8.12
C VAL A 55 -1.13 -17.76 -9.65
N GLY A 56 0.06 -17.86 -10.27
CA GLY A 56 0.26 -17.84 -11.72
C GLY A 56 0.43 -16.43 -12.30
N ALA A 57 0.33 -16.29 -13.62
CA ALA A 57 0.45 -14.99 -14.28
C ALA A 57 -0.83 -14.15 -14.11
N TYR A 58 -0.69 -12.88 -13.74
CA TYR A 58 -1.82 -11.96 -13.60
C TYR A 58 -1.39 -10.50 -13.68
N GLY A 59 -2.33 -9.63 -14.05
CA GLY A 59 -2.16 -8.19 -13.98
C GLY A 59 -2.68 -7.65 -12.65
N GLU A 60 -1.96 -6.73 -12.05
CA GLU A 60 -2.36 -6.02 -10.83
C GLU A 60 -2.22 -4.51 -11.03
N ALA A 61 -3.25 -3.76 -10.67
CA ALA A 61 -3.21 -2.31 -10.56
C ALA A 61 -3.46 -1.91 -9.12
N VAL A 62 -2.44 -1.33 -8.48
CA VAL A 62 -2.48 -0.81 -7.11
C VAL A 62 -2.61 0.70 -7.16
N MET A 63 -3.69 1.21 -6.59
CA MET A 63 -3.96 2.63 -6.42
C MET A 63 -3.71 3.01 -4.96
N SER A 64 -2.81 3.96 -4.74
CA SER A 64 -2.34 4.35 -3.41
C SER A 64 -2.27 5.86 -3.23
N VAL A 65 -2.45 6.32 -2.01
CA VAL A 65 -2.18 7.70 -1.61
C VAL A 65 -0.83 7.75 -0.89
N ILE A 66 0.03 8.73 -1.19
CA ILE A 66 1.26 8.91 -0.44
C ILE A 66 0.92 9.55 0.91
N VAL A 67 1.37 8.92 1.99
CA VAL A 67 1.07 9.32 3.38
C VAL A 67 2.35 9.50 4.17
N VAL A 68 2.25 10.27 5.25
CA VAL A 68 3.34 10.33 6.22
C VAL A 68 3.51 8.95 6.87
N PRO A 69 4.74 8.42 6.89
CA PRO A 69 4.99 7.11 7.47
C PRO A 69 4.79 7.16 8.99
N LEU A 70 4.20 6.10 9.54
CA LEU A 70 4.15 5.90 10.97
C LEU A 70 5.55 5.58 11.48
N VAL A 71 6.05 6.42 12.39
CA VAL A 71 7.39 6.27 12.98
C VAL A 71 7.26 5.55 14.30
N LYS A 72 7.91 4.39 14.43
CA LYS A 72 8.09 3.73 15.72
C LYS A 72 9.37 4.23 16.38
N PRO A 73 9.40 4.42 17.71
CA PRO A 73 10.61 4.78 18.42
C PRO A 73 11.73 3.77 18.12
N ALA A 74 12.94 4.27 17.86
CA ALA A 74 14.15 3.49 17.53
C ALA A 74 14.20 2.81 16.14
N GLU A 75 13.18 2.94 15.29
CA GLU A 75 13.23 2.45 13.91
C GLU A 75 13.70 3.55 12.93
N ARG A 76 14.32 3.13 11.82
CA ARG A 76 14.77 4.05 10.77
C ARG A 76 13.54 4.72 10.14
N LEU A 77 13.51 6.06 10.16
CA LEU A 77 12.48 6.88 9.50
C LEU A 77 12.32 6.46 8.03
N PRO A 78 11.16 5.90 7.63
CA PRO A 78 10.83 5.75 6.22
C PRO A 78 10.71 7.15 5.60
N LYS A 79 11.19 7.33 4.36
CA LYS A 79 11.09 8.64 3.68
C LYS A 79 9.67 8.98 3.22
N SER A 80 8.87 7.95 2.94
CA SER A 80 7.46 8.05 2.55
C SER A 80 6.79 6.69 2.72
N ALA A 81 5.47 6.69 2.87
CA ALA A 81 4.66 5.48 2.86
C ALA A 81 3.55 5.60 1.81
N PHE A 82 3.11 4.46 1.29
CA PHE A 82 1.96 4.36 0.39
C PHE A 82 0.80 3.71 1.13
N TYR A 83 -0.35 4.35 1.15
CA TYR A 83 -1.59 3.76 1.63
C TYR A 83 -2.38 3.20 0.44
N PRO A 84 -2.47 1.86 0.26
CA PRO A 84 -3.20 1.26 -0.84
C PRO A 84 -4.71 1.40 -0.60
N TYR A 85 -5.35 2.21 -1.45
CA TYR A 85 -6.79 2.45 -1.43
C TYR A 85 -7.55 1.32 -2.13
N LEU A 86 -7.19 1.08 -3.40
CA LEU A 86 -7.81 0.08 -4.27
C LEU A 86 -6.74 -0.78 -4.92
N VAL A 87 -7.07 -2.06 -5.08
CA VAL A 87 -6.27 -3.02 -5.84
C VAL A 87 -7.22 -3.72 -6.80
N ALA A 88 -6.89 -3.69 -8.09
CA ALA A 88 -7.59 -4.42 -9.12
C ALA A 88 -6.66 -5.51 -9.66
N THR A 89 -7.15 -6.75 -9.75
CA THR A 89 -6.38 -7.84 -10.35
C THR A 89 -7.20 -8.57 -11.40
N THR A 90 -6.54 -9.10 -12.42
CA THR A 90 -7.20 -9.75 -13.56
C THR A 90 -7.80 -11.11 -13.20
N THR A 91 -7.27 -11.80 -12.19
CA THR A 91 -7.73 -13.14 -11.79
C THR A 91 -8.38 -13.13 -10.41
N LYS A 92 -9.38 -14.00 -10.20
CA LYS A 92 -10.03 -14.14 -8.88
C LYS A 92 -9.04 -14.65 -7.82
N ALA A 93 -8.18 -15.61 -8.18
CA ALA A 93 -7.16 -16.15 -7.29
C ALA A 93 -6.20 -15.05 -6.79
N ALA A 94 -5.79 -14.13 -7.66
CA ALA A 94 -4.99 -12.98 -7.26
C ALA A 94 -5.76 -12.00 -6.36
N ARG A 95 -7.06 -11.78 -6.59
CA ARG A 95 -7.88 -10.96 -5.67
C ARG A 95 -7.91 -11.56 -4.27
N ASP A 96 -8.17 -12.86 -4.17
CA ASP A 96 -8.26 -13.55 -2.87
C ASP A 96 -6.91 -13.54 -2.13
N HIS A 97 -5.81 -13.70 -2.86
CA HIS A 97 -4.45 -13.57 -2.34
C HIS A 97 -4.13 -12.14 -1.88
N ALA A 98 -4.44 -11.13 -2.71
CA ALA A 98 -4.21 -9.72 -2.38
C ALA A 98 -4.99 -9.24 -1.15
N ILE A 99 -6.23 -9.72 -0.95
CA ILE A 99 -7.03 -9.45 0.25
C ILE A 99 -6.32 -10.00 1.51
N THR A 100 -5.78 -11.21 1.42
CA THR A 100 -5.03 -11.84 2.52
C THR A 100 -3.77 -11.04 2.84
N CYS A 101 -2.98 -10.64 1.83
CA CYS A 101 -1.79 -9.82 1.98
C CYS A 101 -2.09 -8.42 2.54
N ARG A 102 -3.18 -7.78 2.12
CA ARG A 102 -3.63 -6.47 2.64
C ARG A 102 -4.01 -6.54 4.12
N THR A 103 -4.60 -7.66 4.55
CA THR A 103 -4.97 -7.86 5.97
C THR A 103 -3.72 -7.95 6.84
N GLY A 104 -2.67 -8.64 6.37
CA GLY A 104 -1.37 -8.70 7.05
C GLY A 104 -0.66 -7.34 7.17
N TRP A 105 -0.79 -6.48 6.17
CA TRP A 105 -0.27 -5.10 6.22
C TRP A 105 -1.04 -4.21 7.19
N ARG A 106 -2.36 -4.43 7.34
CA ARG A 106 -3.20 -3.68 8.29
C ARG A 106 -3.00 -4.14 9.74
N THR A 107 -2.67 -5.41 9.98
CA THR A 107 -2.41 -5.94 11.34
C THR A 107 -1.00 -5.67 11.83
N SER A 108 0.00 -5.54 10.96
CA SER A 108 1.35 -5.08 11.34
C SER A 108 1.36 -3.60 11.79
N THR A 109 0.32 -2.85 11.45
CA THR A 109 0.03 -1.50 11.96
C THR A 109 -0.77 -1.49 13.27
N SER A 110 -1.35 -2.62 13.71
CA SER A 110 -2.14 -2.72 14.95
C SER A 110 -1.59 -3.70 16.00
N ALA A 111 -0.47 -4.38 15.76
CA ALA A 111 0.09 -5.35 16.69
C ALA A 111 1.42 -4.87 17.29
N SER A 112 1.34 -4.14 18.41
CA SER A 112 2.16 -4.38 19.63
C SER A 112 1.83 -3.34 20.72
N SER A 113 0.79 -3.60 21.50
CA SER A 113 0.74 -3.16 22.89
C SER A 113 0.43 -4.39 23.74
N PRO A 114 1.40 -4.96 24.47
CA PRO A 114 1.09 -5.72 25.66
C PRO A 114 1.04 -4.74 26.83
N ARG A 115 -0.16 -4.31 27.22
CA ARG A 115 -0.40 -3.80 28.57
C ARG A 115 -0.74 -4.98 29.47
N GLY A 116 0.14 -5.25 30.43
CA GLY A 116 -0.16 -5.64 31.81
C GLY A 116 -1.00 -6.90 32.07
N ALA A 117 -0.31 -7.95 32.50
CA ALA A 117 -0.67 -8.74 33.68
C ALA A 117 0.62 -8.77 34.52
N GLY A 118 0.66 -8.26 35.74
CA GLY A 118 -0.11 -8.74 36.89
C GLY A 118 0.88 -9.48 37.76
#